data_AF-A0A0R2K174-F1
#
_entry.id   AF-A0A0R2K174-F1
#
_cell.length_a   1.000
_cell.length_b   1.000
_cell.length_c   1.000
_cell.angle_alpha   90.00
_cell.angle_beta   90.00
_cell.angle_gamma   90.00
#
_symmetry.space_group_name_H-M   'P 1'
#
loop_
_entity.id
_entity.type
_entity.pdbx_description
1 polymer ?
#
loop_
_entity_poly.entity_id
_entity_poly.type
_entity_poly.pdbx_seq_one_letter_code
_entity_poly.pdbx_strand_id
1 'polypeptide(L)' 'MKFSTIILLVLDALIVLGLLGVVINQIRAGSFSDKFWIGIAGMLAFGYCGWYLFKYTGKKQK' A
#
# COMPACT_ATOMS: atom_id res chain seq x y z
N MET A 1 -12.45 -11.15 -11.50
CA MET A 1 -12.43 -9.75 -11.01
C MET A 1 -12.64 -8.81 -12.17
N LYS A 2 -13.28 -7.63 -11.98
CA LYS A 2 -13.40 -6.65 -13.07
C LYS A 2 -12.01 -6.10 -13.41
N PHE A 3 -11.75 -5.78 -14.68
CA PHE A 3 -10.47 -5.26 -15.15
C PHE A 3 -10.01 -4.01 -14.35
N SER A 4 -10.98 -3.18 -13.95
CA SER A 4 -10.77 -2.03 -13.07
C SER A 4 -10.14 -2.38 -11.71
N THR A 5 -10.46 -3.55 -11.15
CA THR A 5 -9.93 -4.01 -9.87
C THR A 5 -8.45 -4.37 -9.97
N ILE A 6 -8.03 -4.93 -11.12
CA ILE A 6 -6.64 -5.28 -11.38
C ILE A 6 -5.82 -4.00 -11.53
N ILE A 7 -6.32 -3.02 -12.28
CA ILE A 7 -5.66 -1.71 -12.44
C ILE A 7 -5.49 -1.01 -11.08
N LEU A 8 -6.51 -1.02 -10.24
CA LEU A 8 -6.44 -0.47 -8.89
C LEU A 8 -5.35 -1.17 -8.07
N LEU A 9 -5.31 -2.51 -8.07
CA LEU A 9 -4.28 -3.28 -7.38
C LEU A 9 -2.85 -2.94 -7.83
N VAL A 10 -2.63 -2.73 -9.13
CA VAL A 10 -1.31 -2.38 -9.68
C VAL A 10 -0.91 -0.96 -9.28
N LEU A 11 -1.81 0.01 -9.38
CA LEU A 11 -1.59 1.39 -8.93
C LEU A 11 -1.25 1.44 -7.44
N ASP A 12 -1.99 0.67 -6.65
CA ASP A 12 -1.88 0.64 -5.21
C ASP A 12 -0.53 -0.03 -4.80
N ALA A 13 -0.10 -1.08 -5.52
CA ALA A 13 1.24 -1.66 -5.36
C ALA A 13 2.38 -0.69 -5.73
N LEU A 14 2.21 0.13 -6.77
CA LEU A 14 3.19 1.16 -7.16
C LEU A 14 3.33 2.24 -6.09
N ILE A 15 2.21 2.64 -5.46
CA ILE A 15 2.21 3.62 -4.35
C ILE A 15 3.02 3.07 -3.16
N VAL A 16 2.83 1.78 -2.81
CA VAL A 16 3.58 1.14 -1.72
C VAL A 16 5.07 1.04 -2.02
N LEU A 17 5.45 0.68 -3.25
CA LEU A 17 6.85 0.66 -3.68
C LEU A 17 7.50 2.05 -3.54
N GLY A 18 6.80 3.11 -3.93
CA GLY A 18 7.25 4.49 -3.74
C GLY A 18 7.43 4.87 -2.27
N LEU A 19 6.46 4.52 -1.42
CA LEU A 19 6.51 4.77 0.02
C LEU A 19 7.63 3.99 0.70
N LEU A 20 7.84 2.71 0.35
CA LEU A 20 8.97 1.92 0.83
C LEU A 20 10.30 2.57 0.47
N GLY A 21 10.44 3.07 -0.76
CA GLY A 21 11.62 3.82 -1.19
C GLY A 21 11.87 5.06 -0.32
N VAL A 22 10.82 5.82 -0.02
CA VAL A 22 10.90 6.99 0.88
C VAL A 22 11.33 6.56 2.28
N VAL A 23 10.74 5.50 2.84
CA VAL A 23 11.09 4.97 4.17
C VAL A 23 12.55 4.55 4.22
N ILE A 24 13.02 3.76 3.26
CA ILE A 24 14.41 3.29 3.18
C ILE A 24 15.37 4.47 3.07
N ASN A 25 15.05 5.47 2.25
CA ASN A 25 15.90 6.63 2.08
C ASN A 25 15.97 7.49 3.35
N GLN A 26 14.88 7.60 4.11
CA GLN A 26 14.86 8.28 5.41
C GLN A 26 15.63 7.52 6.50
N ILE A 27 15.50 6.19 6.54
CA ILE A 27 16.30 5.34 7.44
C ILE A 27 17.79 5.53 7.15
N ARG A 28 18.18 5.53 5.87
CA ARG A 28 19.57 5.73 5.44
C ARG A 28 20.09 7.13 5.78
N ALA A 29 19.22 8.14 5.71
CA ALA A 29 19.55 9.51 6.10
C ALA A 29 19.65 9.71 7.63
N GLY A 30 19.34 8.70 8.44
CA GLY A 30 19.40 8.77 9.91
C GLY A 30 18.38 9.73 10.53
N SER A 31 17.48 10.28 9.73
CA SER A 31 16.48 11.26 10.14
C SER A 31 15.13 10.56 10.22
N PHE A 32 14.68 10.28 11.45
CA PHE A 32 13.30 9.88 11.73
C PHE A 32 12.39 11.13 11.63
N SER A 33 12.29 11.67 10.43
CA SER A 33 11.42 12.79 10.08
C SER A 33 9.99 12.30 9.79
N ASP A 34 9.01 13.19 9.80
CA ASP A 34 7.59 12.95 9.49
C ASP A 34 7.36 12.09 8.24
N LYS A 35 8.29 12.14 7.28
CA LYS A 35 8.28 11.34 6.05
C LYS A 35 8.37 9.82 6.30
N PHE A 36 9.02 9.38 7.37
CA PHE A 36 9.05 7.98 7.79
C PHE A 36 7.67 7.51 8.26
N TRP A 37 7.01 8.32 9.08
CA TRP A 37 5.66 8.06 9.57
C TRP A 37 4.62 8.05 8.45
N ILE A 38 4.76 8.94 7.46
CA ILE A 38 3.93 8.94 6.24
C ILE A 38 4.08 7.62 5.48
N GLY A 39 5.30 7.10 5.37
CA GLY A 39 5.58 5.80 4.76
C GLY A 39 4.90 4.64 5.48
N ILE A 40 5.00 4.59 6.81
CA ILE A 40 4.32 3.57 7.63
C ILE A 40 2.80 3.69 7.54
N ALA A 41 2.25 4.90 7.62
CA ALA A 41 0.82 5.15 7.53
C ALA A 41 0.26 4.69 6.17
N GLY A 42 0.98 4.97 5.07
CA GLY A 42 0.58 4.51 3.74
C GLY A 42 0.68 2.98 3.59
N MET A 43 1.67 2.33 4.20
CA MET A 43 1.81 0.87 4.19
C MET A 43 0.67 0.18 4.97
N LEU A 44 0.24 0.75 6.10
CA LEU A 44 -0.94 0.28 6.86
C LEU A 44 -2.25 0.51 6.10
N ALA A 45 -2.41 1.68 5.47
CA ALA A 45 -3.59 1.99 4.66
C ALA A 45 -3.74 1.02 3.47
N PHE A 46 -2.63 0.70 2.80
CA PHE A 46 -2.61 -0.30 1.73
C PHE A 46 -2.95 -1.70 2.24
N GLY A 47 -2.37 -2.13 3.37
CA GLY A 47 -2.70 -3.42 3.97
C GLY A 47 -4.19 -3.55 4.30
N TYR A 48 -4.80 -2.47 4.80
CA TYR A 48 -6.25 -2.43 5.04
C TYR A 48 -7.07 -2.47 3.75
N CYS A 49 -6.66 -1.71 2.71
CA CYS A 49 -7.34 -1.69 1.42
C CYS A 49 -7.27 -3.05 0.72
N GLY A 50 -6.08 -3.66 0.69
CA GLY A 50 -5.85 -5.00 0.15
C GLY A 50 -6.67 -6.07 0.89
N TRP A 51 -6.72 -6.01 2.23
CA TRP A 51 -7.55 -6.93 3.04
C TRP A 51 -9.03 -6.77 2.74
N TYR A 52 -9.53 -5.53 2.65
CA TYR A 52 -10.92 -5.25 2.29
C TYR A 52 -11.24 -5.82 0.91
N LEU A 53 -10.38 -5.57 -0.07
CA LEU A 53 -10.56 -6.00 -1.44
C LEU A 53 -10.51 -7.54 -1.58
N PHE A 54 -9.65 -8.20 -0.81
CA PHE A 54 -9.58 -9.66 -0.73
C PHE A 54 -10.84 -10.26 -0.07
N LYS A 55 -11.31 -9.69 1.04
CA LYS A 55 -12.51 -10.15 1.76
C LYS A 55 -13.78 -9.99 0.91
N TYR A 56 -13.90 -8.91 0.15
CA TYR A 56 -15.06 -8.67 -0.72
C TYR A 56 -14.99 -9.44 -2.04
N THR A 57 -13.80 -9.74 -2.53
CA THR A 57 -13.63 -10.65 -3.68
C THR A 57 -13.92 -12.09 -3.29
N GLY A 58 -13.42 -12.57 -2.15
CA GLY A 58 -13.63 -13.94 -1.67
C GLY A 58 -15.10 -14.25 -1.34
N LYS A 59 -15.91 -13.24 -0.98
CA LYS A 59 -17.36 -13.41 -0.75
C LYS A 59 -18.22 -13.47 -2.01
N LYS A 60 -17.69 -13.11 -3.20
CA LYS A 60 -18.42 -13.22 -4.48
C LYS A 60 -18.31 -14.59 -5.15
N GLN A 61 -17.80 -15.58 -4.44
CA GLN A 61 -17.77 -16.97 -4.87
C GLN A 61 -18.77 -17.76 -4.01
N LYS A 62 -20.05 -17.45 -4.15
CA LYS A 62 -21.15 -18.30 -3.69
C LYS A 62 -22.15 -18.43 -4.83
#